data_AF-A0A9P5U2W0-F1
#
_entry.id   AF-A0A9P5U2W0-F1
#
_cell.length_a   1.000
_cell.length_b   1.000
_cell.length_c   1.000
_cell.angle_alpha   90.00
_cell.angle_beta   90.00
_cell.angle_gamma   90.00
#
_symmetry.space_group_name_H-M   'P 1'
#
loop_
_entity.id
_entity.type
_entity.pdbx_description
1 polymer ?
#
loop_
_entity_poly.entity_id
_entity_poly.type
_entity_poly.pdbx_seq_one_letter_code
_entity_poly.pdbx_strand_id
1 'polypeptide(L)'
;MYRYYHEAEVCYAYLADMQSDFFNLGFRMCKWFTRGWTLQELIAPKTVVFFAKGWEKIGTKASLSGILTEITGIASEVLLSTADSSEMSIAARMSWAAGRKTTRIEDRAYSLMGIFGVFMSPIYGEGEHAFIRLQEEILKVSDDQTIFAWKDKLSVGSYSGILATSPDVFEESGKFQRLDNPYDLDNQRPFSLTNMGLLVHLPLSHVDLTIQTEKRNQVAVLNCGWAGTSDRLAI
;
A
#
# COMPACT_ATOMS: atom_id res chain seq x y z
N MET A 1 11.20 3.20 13.81
CA MET A 1 12.11 2.97 12.68
C MET A 1 11.97 4.07 11.63
N TYR A 2 10.80 4.21 10.99
CA TYR A 2 10.55 5.23 9.94
C TYR A 2 11.17 6.61 10.19
N ARG A 3 10.90 7.23 11.35
CA ARG A 3 11.41 8.56 11.71
C ARG A 3 12.95 8.66 11.61
N TYR A 4 13.68 7.63 12.02
CA TYR A 4 15.14 7.63 11.92
C TYR A 4 15.62 7.68 10.46
N TYR A 5 14.94 6.98 9.55
CA TYR A 5 15.25 7.08 8.12
C TYR A 5 14.82 8.42 7.54
N HIS A 6 13.65 8.93 7.93
CA HIS A 6 13.15 10.22 7.46
C HIS A 6 14.07 11.39 7.86
N GLU A 7 14.60 11.36 9.09
CA GLU A 7 15.51 12.39 9.60
C GLU A 7 16.97 12.17 9.18
N ALA A 8 17.31 11.04 8.54
CA ALA A 8 18.67 10.78 8.06
C ALA A 8 19.02 11.66 6.85
N GLU A 9 20.22 12.23 6.85
CA GLU A 9 20.75 12.97 5.70
C GLU A 9 20.97 12.04 4.48
N VAL A 10 21.50 10.84 4.74
CA VAL A 10 21.75 9.81 3.73
C VAL A 10 21.43 8.44 4.33
N CYS A 11 20.72 7.61 3.56
CA CYS A 11 20.54 6.20 3.83
C CYS A 11 21.40 5.37 2.86
N TYR A 12 22.17 4.41 3.39
CA TYR A 12 22.99 3.51 2.59
C TYR A 12 22.30 2.15 2.48
N ALA A 13 21.96 1.73 1.26
CA ALA A 13 21.34 0.44 0.99
C ALA A 13 22.38 -0.53 0.41
N TYR A 14 22.78 -1.53 1.20
CA TYR A 14 23.73 -2.56 0.78
C TYR A 14 23.00 -3.80 0.23
N LEU A 15 23.19 -4.05 -1.06
CA LEU A 15 22.58 -5.12 -1.82
C LEU A 15 23.51 -6.34 -1.86
N ALA A 16 23.49 -7.13 -0.79
CA ALA A 16 24.45 -8.22 -0.55
C ALA A 16 24.46 -9.32 -1.64
N ASP A 17 23.35 -9.48 -2.36
CA ASP A 17 23.15 -10.46 -3.44
C ASP A 17 23.27 -9.84 -4.85
N MET A 18 23.68 -8.58 -4.95
CA MET A 18 23.87 -7.87 -6.20
C MET A 18 25.36 -7.82 -6.58
N GLN A 19 25.68 -8.19 -7.83
CA GLN A 19 26.99 -8.01 -8.45
C GLN A 19 26.92 -6.90 -9.51
N SER A 20 27.85 -5.94 -9.47
CA SER A 20 27.79 -4.72 -10.30
C SER A 20 27.75 -5.01 -11.80
N ASP A 21 28.48 -6.03 -12.26
CA ASP A 21 28.57 -6.43 -13.67
C ASP A 21 27.22 -6.86 -14.28
N PHE A 22 26.24 -7.22 -13.45
CA PHE A 22 24.93 -7.71 -13.87
C PHE A 22 23.81 -6.73 -13.52
N PHE A 23 24.07 -5.41 -13.62
CA PHE A 23 23.15 -4.37 -13.15
C PHE A 23 21.69 -4.58 -13.57
N ASN A 24 21.37 -4.69 -14.86
CA ASN A 24 19.97 -4.69 -15.31
C ASN A 24 19.11 -5.82 -14.73
N LEU A 25 19.60 -7.06 -14.76
CA LEU A 25 18.88 -8.23 -14.25
C LEU A 25 19.08 -8.41 -12.75
N GLY A 26 20.31 -8.27 -12.27
CA GLY A 26 20.69 -8.46 -10.88
C GLY A 26 20.06 -7.43 -9.93
N PHE A 27 19.90 -6.18 -10.38
CA PHE A 27 19.22 -5.16 -9.59
C PHE A 27 17.72 -5.49 -9.46
N ARG A 28 17.04 -5.84 -10.56
CA ARG A 28 15.61 -6.19 -10.55
C ARG A 28 15.27 -7.39 -9.66
N MET A 29 16.17 -8.38 -9.62
CA MET A 29 15.98 -9.61 -8.87
C MET A 29 16.54 -9.56 -7.44
N CYS A 30 17.08 -8.42 -7.01
CA CYS A 30 17.71 -8.29 -5.70
C CYS A 30 16.69 -8.52 -4.58
N LYS A 31 17.05 -9.37 -3.61
CA LYS A 31 16.23 -9.67 -2.43
C LYS A 31 15.93 -8.46 -1.56
N TRP A 32 16.66 -7.35 -1.70
CA TRP A 32 16.35 -6.13 -0.99
C TRP A 32 14.95 -5.60 -1.34
N PHE A 33 14.50 -5.74 -2.58
CA PHE A 33 13.15 -5.33 -3.01
C PHE A 33 12.03 -6.21 -2.47
N THR A 34 12.34 -7.44 -2.02
CA THR A 34 11.36 -8.38 -1.49
C THR A 34 11.30 -8.40 0.03
N ARG A 35 12.11 -7.61 0.74
CA ARG A 35 12.05 -7.50 2.21
C ARG A 35 11.03 -6.44 2.62
N GLY A 36 10.25 -6.69 3.66
CA GLY A 36 9.21 -5.75 4.13
C GLY A 36 9.79 -4.42 4.63
N TRP A 37 10.77 -4.48 5.53
CA TRP A 37 11.36 -3.31 6.19
C TRP A 37 12.09 -2.34 5.25
N THR A 38 12.64 -2.85 4.14
CA THR A 38 13.38 -2.02 3.17
C THR A 38 12.49 -1.05 2.41
N LEU A 39 11.16 -1.20 2.48
CA LEU A 39 10.23 -0.22 1.95
C LEU A 39 10.36 1.13 2.68
N GLN A 40 10.50 1.11 4.01
CA GLN A 40 10.75 2.33 4.78
C GLN A 40 12.13 2.92 4.47
N GLU A 41 13.14 2.07 4.30
CA GLU A 41 14.49 2.49 3.90
C GLU A 41 14.50 3.20 2.54
N LEU A 42 13.56 2.86 1.64
CA LEU A 42 13.43 3.49 0.33
C LEU A 42 12.69 4.83 0.37
N ILE A 43 11.53 4.83 1.05
CA ILE A 43 10.55 5.93 0.97
C ILE A 43 10.91 7.05 1.93
N ALA A 44 11.24 6.73 3.18
CA ALA A 44 11.38 7.72 4.23
C ALA A 44 12.55 8.70 4.02
N PRO A 45 13.79 8.26 3.69
CA PRO A 45 14.91 9.19 3.55
C PRO A 45 14.84 9.94 2.21
N LYS A 46 15.27 11.20 2.19
CA LYS A 46 15.38 11.98 0.94
C LYS A 46 16.44 11.41 0.01
N THR A 47 17.58 10.99 0.57
CA THR A 47 18.71 10.45 -0.19
C THR A 47 18.96 9.00 0.17
N VAL A 48 18.95 8.11 -0.82
CA VAL A 48 19.47 6.73 -0.68
C VAL A 48 20.60 6.52 -1.67
N VAL A 49 21.70 5.91 -1.23
CA VAL A 49 22.79 5.45 -2.10
C VAL A 49 22.86 3.93 -2.04
N PHE A 50 22.78 3.30 -3.20
CA PHE A 50 22.81 1.86 -3.35
C PHE A 50 24.23 1.37 -3.60
N PHE A 51 24.61 0.33 -2.86
CA PHE A 51 25.89 -0.35 -2.96
C PHE A 51 25.69 -1.82 -3.26
N ALA A 52 26.45 -2.36 -4.21
CA ALA A 52 26.51 -3.77 -4.53
C ALA A 52 27.37 -4.52 -3.50
N LYS A 53 27.44 -5.85 -3.65
CA LYS A 53 28.40 -6.67 -2.92
C LYS A 53 29.82 -6.11 -3.09
N GLY A 54 30.55 -5.98 -1.99
CA GLY A 54 31.90 -5.39 -2.01
C GLY A 54 31.93 -3.86 -1.87
N TRP A 55 30.80 -3.22 -1.58
CA TRP A 55 30.67 -1.76 -1.41
C TRP A 55 30.94 -0.96 -2.68
N GLU A 56 30.65 -1.54 -3.83
CA GLU A 56 30.70 -0.85 -5.11
C GLU A 56 29.45 0.00 -5.29
N LYS A 57 29.62 1.29 -5.58
CA LYS A 57 28.48 2.22 -5.73
C LYS A 57 27.73 1.91 -7.01
N ILE A 58 26.43 1.65 -6.88
CA ILE A 58 25.52 1.43 -8.02
C ILE A 58 24.94 2.75 -8.51
N GLY A 59 24.42 3.57 -7.58
CA GLY A 59 23.70 4.79 -7.92
C GLY A 59 22.95 5.36 -6.73
N THR A 60 22.18 6.42 -6.96
CA THR A 60 21.31 7.04 -5.95
C THR A 60 19.84 6.74 -6.25
N LYS A 61 18.97 6.87 -5.25
CA LYS A 61 17.50 6.83 -5.45
C LYS A 61 17.05 7.73 -6.60
N ALA A 62 17.62 8.93 -6.67
CA ALA A 62 17.31 9.89 -7.73
C ALA A 62 17.81 9.44 -9.11
N SER A 63 19.05 8.96 -9.23
CA SER A 63 19.59 8.50 -10.52
C SER A 63 18.93 7.21 -11.02
N LEU A 64 18.32 6.44 -10.11
CA LEU A 64 17.68 5.15 -10.37
C LEU A 64 16.15 5.23 -10.31
N SER A 65 15.54 6.42 -10.31
CA SER A 65 14.10 6.59 -10.09
C SER A 65 13.25 5.78 -11.08
N GLY A 66 13.58 5.80 -12.37
CA GLY A 66 12.82 5.07 -13.40
C GLY A 66 12.80 3.55 -13.17
N ILE A 67 13.97 2.94 -12.96
CA ILE A 67 14.09 1.50 -12.68
C ILE A 67 13.46 1.14 -11.33
N LEU A 68 13.56 2.01 -10.32
CA LEU A 68 12.92 1.81 -9.02
C LEU A 68 11.39 1.88 -9.13
N THR A 69 10.84 2.81 -9.91
CA THR A 69 9.41 2.89 -10.20
C THR A 69 8.91 1.61 -10.86
N GLU A 70 9.63 1.09 -11.86
CA GLU A 70 9.27 -0.18 -12.51
C GLU A 70 9.27 -1.38 -11.55
N ILE A 71 10.25 -1.48 -10.65
CA ILE A 71 10.39 -2.61 -9.71
C ILE A 71 9.35 -2.53 -8.59
N THR A 72 9.09 -1.33 -8.07
CA THR A 72 8.36 -1.16 -6.80
C THR A 72 6.93 -0.67 -6.98
N GLY A 73 6.57 -0.17 -8.16
CA GLY A 73 5.30 0.52 -8.38
C GLY A 73 5.19 1.88 -7.66
N ILE A 74 6.27 2.38 -7.06
CA ILE A 74 6.28 3.68 -6.38
C ILE A 74 6.47 4.78 -7.43
N ALA A 75 5.58 5.76 -7.41
CA ALA A 75 5.63 6.92 -8.29
C ALA A 75 6.98 7.65 -8.18
N SER A 76 7.51 8.11 -9.31
CA SER A 76 8.83 8.77 -9.35
C SER A 76 8.85 10.04 -8.50
N GLU A 77 7.72 10.72 -8.37
CA GLU A 77 7.52 11.91 -7.54
C GLU A 77 7.76 11.62 -6.05
N VAL A 78 7.32 10.45 -5.58
CA VAL A 78 7.57 9.99 -4.20
C VAL A 78 9.04 9.60 -4.03
N LEU A 79 9.63 8.89 -5.00
CA LEU A 79 11.04 8.50 -4.96
C LEU A 79 11.98 9.71 -4.98
N LEU A 80 11.64 10.75 -5.72
CA LEU A 80 12.38 12.01 -5.81
C LEU A 80 12.05 12.99 -4.67
N SER A 81 11.13 12.62 -3.77
CA SER A 81 10.66 13.46 -2.67
C SER A 81 10.10 14.81 -3.13
N THR A 82 9.49 14.84 -4.32
CA THR A 82 8.73 15.99 -4.84
C THR A 82 7.25 15.93 -4.47
N ALA A 83 6.76 14.76 -4.07
CA ALA A 83 5.45 14.56 -3.44
C ALA A 83 5.64 13.76 -2.14
N ASP A 84 4.86 14.06 -1.10
CA ASP A 84 4.88 13.26 0.12
C ASP A 84 4.17 11.92 -0.11
N SER A 85 4.68 10.84 0.48
CA SER A 85 4.04 9.53 0.38
C SER A 85 2.62 9.50 0.96
N SER A 86 2.30 10.39 1.91
CA SER A 86 0.97 10.57 2.49
C SER A 86 -0.05 11.17 1.51
N GLU A 87 0.40 11.82 0.44
CA GLU A 87 -0.47 12.30 -0.65
C GLU A 87 -0.97 11.14 -1.53
N MET A 88 -0.33 9.98 -1.45
CA MET A 88 -0.75 8.80 -2.20
C MET A 88 -1.89 8.08 -1.48
N SER A 89 -2.79 7.49 -2.27
CA SER A 89 -3.92 6.73 -1.75
C SER A 89 -3.47 5.57 -0.85
N ILE A 90 -4.34 5.14 0.05
CA ILE A 90 -4.09 3.96 0.89
C ILE A 90 -3.80 2.74 0.00
N ALA A 91 -4.59 2.54 -1.05
CA ALA A 91 -4.37 1.44 -2.00
C ALA A 91 -2.99 1.46 -2.63
N ALA A 92 -2.51 2.64 -3.07
CA ALA A 92 -1.17 2.79 -3.63
C ALA A 92 -0.09 2.46 -2.61
N ARG A 93 -0.20 3.00 -1.39
CA ARG A 93 0.75 2.71 -0.32
C ARG A 93 0.78 1.22 0.07
N MET A 94 -0.38 0.57 0.10
CA MET A 94 -0.50 -0.87 0.35
C MET A 94 0.12 -1.69 -0.78
N SER A 95 -0.06 -1.28 -2.05
CA SER A 95 0.49 -2.00 -3.20
C SER A 95 2.01 -2.03 -3.20
N TRP A 96 2.69 -1.01 -2.67
CA TRP A 96 4.16 -1.00 -2.54
C TRP A 96 4.70 -2.08 -1.60
N ALA A 97 3.84 -2.58 -0.71
CA ALA A 97 4.13 -3.66 0.23
C ALA A 97 3.75 -5.05 -0.29
N ALA A 98 3.00 -5.13 -1.41
CA ALA A 98 2.64 -6.38 -2.04
C ALA A 98 3.91 -7.14 -2.49
N GLY A 99 3.91 -8.46 -2.31
CA GLY A 99 5.04 -9.33 -2.64
C GLY A 99 6.20 -9.27 -1.65
N ARG A 100 6.29 -8.25 -0.79
CA ARG A 100 7.32 -8.15 0.24
C ARG A 100 7.08 -9.13 1.39
N LYS A 101 8.16 -9.67 1.93
CA LYS A 101 8.19 -10.71 2.95
C LYS A 101 8.94 -10.25 4.19
N THR A 102 8.50 -10.75 5.33
CA THR A 102 9.08 -10.50 6.65
C THR A 102 9.31 -11.83 7.36
N THR A 103 10.20 -11.86 8.35
CA THR A 103 10.48 -13.07 9.12
C THR A 103 9.30 -13.44 10.01
N ARG A 104 8.69 -12.45 10.66
CA ARG A 104 7.43 -12.61 11.40
C ARG A 104 6.28 -12.11 10.55
N ILE A 105 5.17 -12.82 10.52
CA ILE A 105 4.02 -12.43 9.69
C ILE A 105 3.45 -11.08 10.13
N GLU A 106 3.50 -10.78 11.42
CA GLU A 106 3.02 -9.51 12.00
C GLU A 106 3.86 -8.31 11.54
N ASP A 107 5.15 -8.52 11.25
CA ASP A 107 6.02 -7.47 10.74
C ASP A 107 5.56 -6.95 9.37
N ARG A 108 4.72 -7.70 8.63
CA ARG A 108 4.07 -7.20 7.41
C ARG A 108 3.19 -5.97 7.69
N ALA A 109 2.62 -5.89 8.89
CA ALA A 109 1.86 -4.73 9.35
C ALA A 109 2.77 -3.69 10.00
N TYR A 110 3.65 -4.11 10.91
CA TYR A 110 4.51 -3.18 11.65
C TYR A 110 5.50 -2.41 10.76
N SER A 111 5.94 -3.02 9.65
CA SER A 111 6.78 -2.35 8.67
C SER A 111 6.04 -1.29 7.86
N LEU A 112 4.74 -1.06 8.06
CA LEU A 112 3.95 -0.07 7.33
C LEU A 112 3.46 1.09 8.21
N MET A 113 3.49 0.95 9.54
CA MET A 113 3.03 1.98 10.48
C MET A 113 3.53 3.39 10.14
N GLY A 114 4.83 3.53 9.86
CA GLY A 114 5.43 4.82 9.53
C GLY A 114 5.03 5.39 8.16
N ILE A 115 4.73 4.54 7.18
CA ILE A 115 4.26 4.95 5.84
C ILE A 115 2.81 5.48 5.93
N PHE A 116 2.03 4.91 6.84
CA PHE A 116 0.66 5.34 7.09
C PHE A 116 0.52 6.41 8.19
N GLY A 117 1.61 6.75 8.90
CA GLY A 117 1.58 7.72 9.98
C GLY A 117 0.77 7.28 11.20
N VAL A 118 0.60 5.96 11.40
CA VAL A 118 -0.16 5.38 12.52
C VAL A 118 0.75 4.70 13.53
N PHE A 119 0.25 4.52 14.75
CA PHE A 119 0.98 3.87 15.82
C PHE A 119 0.11 2.78 16.45
N MET A 120 0.66 1.57 16.59
CA MET A 120 0.06 0.46 17.32
C MET A 120 1.14 -0.31 18.07
N SER A 121 0.81 -0.86 19.23
CA SER A 121 1.71 -1.74 19.98
C SER A 121 1.93 -3.06 19.24
N PRO A 122 3.19 -3.48 18.98
CA PRO A 122 3.46 -4.80 18.42
C PRO A 122 3.08 -5.92 19.39
N ILE A 123 2.25 -6.85 18.94
CA ILE A 123 1.88 -8.08 19.65
C ILE A 123 2.33 -9.26 18.79
N TYR A 124 3.47 -9.88 19.12
CA TYR A 124 3.91 -11.07 18.41
C TYR A 124 3.09 -12.30 18.85
N GLY A 125 2.59 -13.06 17.88
CA GLY A 125 1.67 -14.18 18.08
C GLY A 125 0.24 -13.90 17.61
N GLU A 126 -0.09 -12.66 17.20
CA GLU A 126 -1.42 -12.34 16.67
C GLU A 126 -1.60 -12.72 15.19
N GLY A 127 -0.52 -13.09 14.49
CA GLY A 127 -0.61 -13.59 13.12
C GLY A 127 -1.11 -12.53 12.13
N GLU A 128 -2.03 -12.92 11.25
CA GLU A 128 -2.62 -12.03 10.23
C GLU A 128 -3.48 -10.90 10.85
N HIS A 129 -3.93 -11.04 12.10
CA HIS A 129 -4.69 -9.99 12.79
C HIS A 129 -3.89 -8.69 12.96
N ALA A 130 -2.56 -8.75 12.94
CA ALA A 130 -1.71 -7.55 12.97
C ALA A 130 -2.03 -6.61 11.79
N PHE A 131 -2.30 -7.17 10.60
CA PHE A 131 -2.61 -6.37 9.40
C PHE A 131 -4.04 -5.83 9.41
N ILE A 132 -4.97 -6.55 10.05
CA ILE A 132 -6.32 -6.03 10.33
C ILE A 132 -6.22 -4.83 11.28
N ARG A 133 -5.50 -4.95 12.40
CA ARG A 133 -5.28 -3.84 13.34
C ARG A 133 -4.61 -2.63 12.71
N LEU A 134 -3.67 -2.84 11.79
CA LEU A 134 -3.08 -1.74 11.02
C LEU A 134 -4.16 -0.98 10.26
N GLN A 135 -5.05 -1.67 9.53
CA GLN A 135 -6.17 -1.04 8.83
C GLN A 135 -7.12 -0.34 9.80
N GLU A 136 -7.38 -0.91 10.98
CA GLU A 136 -8.20 -0.28 12.00
C GLU A 136 -7.60 1.05 12.50
N GLU A 137 -6.28 1.12 12.73
CA GLU A 137 -5.62 2.39 13.07
C GLU A 137 -5.66 3.39 11.92
N ILE A 138 -5.54 2.93 10.67
CA ILE A 138 -5.66 3.80 9.49
C ILE A 138 -7.06 4.39 9.38
N LEU A 139 -8.12 3.59 9.57
CA LEU A 139 -9.52 4.02 9.51
C LEU A 139 -9.88 5.05 10.58
N LYS A 140 -9.13 5.11 11.69
CA LYS A 140 -9.33 6.14 12.73
C LYS A 140 -8.84 7.53 12.31
N VAL A 141 -7.93 7.61 11.34
CA VAL A 141 -7.26 8.85 10.95
C VAL A 141 -7.42 9.20 9.47
N SER A 142 -8.12 8.38 8.69
CA SER A 142 -8.32 8.59 7.25
C SER A 142 -9.72 8.19 6.81
N ASP A 143 -10.27 8.97 5.88
CA ASP A 143 -11.52 8.75 5.14
C ASP A 143 -11.30 8.15 3.73
N ASP A 144 -10.05 7.79 3.40
CA ASP A 144 -9.69 7.30 2.07
C ASP A 144 -10.26 5.89 1.83
N GLN A 145 -11.33 5.84 1.04
CA GLN A 145 -12.06 4.62 0.70
C GLN A 145 -11.25 3.64 -0.19
N THR A 146 -10.08 4.03 -0.68
CA THR A 146 -9.18 3.09 -1.39
C THR A 146 -8.64 1.99 -0.48
N ILE A 147 -8.79 2.10 0.85
CA ILE A 147 -8.52 0.99 1.77
C ILE A 147 -9.35 -0.27 1.46
N PHE A 148 -10.52 -0.13 0.81
CA PHE A 148 -11.37 -1.24 0.38
C PHE A 148 -11.09 -1.70 -1.05
N ALA A 149 -10.17 -1.04 -1.76
CA ALA A 149 -9.88 -1.31 -3.17
C ALA A 149 -8.89 -2.47 -3.34
N TRP A 150 -9.14 -3.61 -2.72
CA TRP A 150 -8.32 -4.83 -2.83
C TRP A 150 -9.12 -5.99 -3.41
N LYS A 151 -8.41 -6.99 -3.93
CA LYS A 151 -9.03 -8.18 -4.52
C LYS A 151 -8.32 -9.44 -4.05
N ASP A 152 -9.07 -10.31 -3.38
CA ASP A 152 -8.57 -11.63 -3.03
C ASP A 152 -8.75 -12.59 -4.22
N LYS A 153 -7.62 -13.03 -4.78
CA LYS A 153 -7.57 -13.94 -5.92
C LYS A 153 -7.85 -15.40 -5.52
N LEU A 154 -7.81 -15.72 -4.21
CA LEU A 154 -7.88 -17.09 -3.69
C LEU A 154 -9.25 -17.47 -3.14
N SER A 155 -10.12 -16.50 -2.82
CA SER A 155 -11.46 -16.73 -2.27
C SER A 155 -12.53 -16.87 -3.35
N VAL A 156 -12.39 -17.88 -4.23
CA VAL A 156 -13.54 -18.31 -5.03
C VAL A 156 -14.52 -19.05 -4.10
N GLY A 157 -15.53 -18.33 -3.60
CA GLY A 157 -16.62 -18.89 -2.80
C GLY A 157 -16.46 -18.84 -1.27
N SER A 158 -15.43 -18.16 -0.75
CA SER A 158 -15.30 -17.87 0.69
C SER A 158 -15.59 -16.39 0.95
N TYR A 159 -16.47 -16.07 1.88
CA TYR A 159 -16.73 -14.69 2.28
C TYR A 159 -15.51 -14.18 3.07
N SER A 160 -14.74 -13.27 2.48
CA SER A 160 -13.72 -12.50 3.19
C SER A 160 -14.37 -11.35 3.97
N GLY A 161 -13.74 -10.92 5.06
CA GLY A 161 -14.15 -9.69 5.75
C GLY A 161 -13.89 -8.45 4.88
N ILE A 162 -14.44 -7.30 5.28
CA ILE A 162 -14.25 -6.02 4.56
C ILE A 162 -12.80 -5.51 4.59
N LEU A 163 -12.01 -5.95 5.58
CA LEU A 163 -10.59 -5.63 5.71
C LEU A 163 -9.73 -6.78 5.19
N ALA A 164 -8.64 -6.43 4.52
CA ALA A 164 -7.69 -7.38 3.98
C ALA A 164 -6.89 -8.07 5.10
N THR A 165 -6.41 -9.29 4.87
CA THR A 165 -5.53 -10.00 5.82
C THR A 165 -4.04 -9.86 5.49
N SER A 166 -3.71 -9.32 4.31
CA SER A 166 -2.34 -9.16 3.81
C SER A 166 -2.25 -8.00 2.81
N PRO A 167 -1.12 -7.30 2.68
CA PRO A 167 -0.94 -6.31 1.62
C PRO A 167 -0.85 -6.94 0.21
N ASP A 168 -0.65 -8.27 0.10
CA ASP A 168 -0.56 -8.95 -1.20
C ASP A 168 -1.82 -8.80 -2.06
N VAL A 169 -3.01 -8.64 -1.45
CA VAL A 169 -4.27 -8.44 -2.19
C VAL A 169 -4.41 -7.02 -2.78
N PHE A 170 -3.46 -6.14 -2.51
CA PHE A 170 -3.37 -4.79 -3.09
C PHE A 170 -2.41 -4.70 -4.28
N GLU A 171 -1.84 -5.82 -4.75
CA GLU A 171 -0.85 -5.85 -5.85
C GLU A 171 -1.31 -5.04 -7.09
N GLU A 172 -2.59 -5.15 -7.47
CA GLU A 172 -3.17 -4.46 -8.63
C GLU A 172 -3.85 -3.12 -8.28
N SER A 173 -3.77 -2.73 -7.01
CA SER A 173 -4.51 -1.57 -6.47
C SER A 173 -3.73 -0.25 -6.57
N GLY A 174 -2.48 -0.31 -7.05
CA GLY A 174 -1.55 0.82 -7.07
C GLY A 174 -2.00 2.05 -7.86
N LYS A 175 -3.00 1.88 -8.74
CA LYS A 175 -3.55 2.92 -9.61
C LYS A 175 -4.88 3.49 -9.13
N PHE A 176 -5.42 3.00 -8.02
CA PHE A 176 -6.64 3.59 -7.45
C PHE A 176 -6.33 4.91 -6.76
N GLN A 177 -7.14 5.92 -7.06
CA GLN A 177 -7.03 7.26 -6.50
C GLN A 177 -8.37 7.69 -5.91
N ARG A 178 -8.31 8.61 -4.95
CA ARG A 178 -9.49 9.29 -4.44
C ARG A 178 -10.13 10.09 -5.56
N LEU A 179 -11.44 10.03 -5.66
CA LEU A 179 -12.22 10.89 -6.55
C LEU A 179 -12.80 12.01 -5.68
N ASP A 180 -11.96 12.93 -5.24
CA ASP A 180 -12.42 14.02 -4.37
C ASP A 180 -13.40 14.91 -5.16
N ASN A 181 -14.70 14.83 -4.83
CA ASN A 181 -15.69 15.78 -5.28
C ASN A 181 -15.99 16.73 -4.11
N PRO A 182 -15.50 17.99 -4.14
CA PRO A 182 -15.69 18.94 -3.04
C PRO A 182 -17.16 19.33 -2.81
N TYR A 183 -18.07 18.95 -3.72
CA TYR A 183 -19.50 19.21 -3.61
C TYR A 183 -20.31 18.02 -3.07
N ASP A 184 -19.66 16.89 -2.79
CA ASP A 184 -20.32 15.66 -2.33
C ASP A 184 -20.28 15.54 -0.79
N LEU A 185 -21.07 16.38 -0.12
CA LEU A 185 -21.11 16.52 1.34
C LEU A 185 -21.56 15.24 2.07
N ASP A 186 -22.29 14.34 1.39
CA ASP A 186 -22.75 13.09 1.99
C ASP A 186 -21.65 12.01 2.03
N ASN A 187 -20.62 12.12 1.17
CA ASN A 187 -19.50 11.18 1.10
C ASN A 187 -18.34 11.49 2.06
N GLN A 188 -18.44 12.55 2.87
CA GLN A 188 -17.38 13.00 3.80
C GLN A 188 -17.63 12.61 5.26
N ARG A 189 -18.44 11.58 5.53
CA ARG A 189 -18.64 11.09 6.90
C ARG A 189 -17.47 10.20 7.33
N PRO A 190 -16.92 10.40 8.55
CA PRO A 190 -15.81 9.59 9.02
C PRO A 190 -16.24 8.13 9.20
N PHE A 191 -15.29 7.22 9.00
CA PHE A 191 -15.49 5.83 9.36
C PHE A 191 -15.60 5.68 10.88
N SER A 192 -16.37 4.69 11.33
CA SER A 192 -16.43 4.33 12.75
C SER A 192 -16.37 2.82 12.92
N LEU A 193 -15.35 2.35 13.63
CA LEU A 193 -15.27 0.97 14.05
C LEU A 193 -16.04 0.80 15.37
N THR A 194 -16.98 -0.13 15.38
CA THR A 194 -17.81 -0.48 16.53
C THR A 194 -17.65 -1.96 16.84
N ASN A 195 -18.16 -2.40 17.99
CA ASN A 195 -18.25 -3.84 18.30
C ASN A 195 -19.17 -4.62 17.33
N MET A 196 -19.94 -3.92 16.49
CA MET A 196 -20.77 -4.50 15.43
C MET A 196 -20.07 -4.54 14.07
N GLY A 197 -18.87 -3.94 13.95
CA GLY A 197 -18.12 -3.83 12.71
C GLY A 197 -17.94 -2.39 12.24
N LEU A 198 -17.67 -2.24 10.95
CA LEU A 198 -17.41 -0.96 10.30
C LEU A 198 -18.71 -0.25 9.93
N LEU A 199 -18.89 0.95 10.46
CA LEU A 199 -19.90 1.90 10.01
C LEU A 199 -19.30 2.80 8.93
N VAL A 200 -19.88 2.74 7.73
CA VAL A 200 -19.51 3.55 6.57
C VAL A 200 -20.78 4.03 5.86
N HIS A 201 -20.74 5.25 5.31
CA HIS A 201 -21.83 5.81 4.51
C HIS A 201 -21.41 5.81 3.04
N LEU A 202 -22.11 5.05 2.21
CA LEU A 202 -21.83 4.92 0.78
C LEU A 202 -23.12 5.04 -0.04
N PRO A 203 -23.08 5.69 -1.22
CA PRO A 203 -24.19 5.68 -2.15
C PRO A 203 -24.40 4.27 -2.71
N LEU A 204 -25.66 3.84 -2.75
CA LEU A 204 -26.05 2.57 -3.36
C LEU A 204 -26.41 2.78 -4.83
N SER A 205 -25.85 1.96 -5.70
CA SER A 205 -26.21 1.91 -7.12
C SER A 205 -26.85 0.57 -7.45
N HIS A 206 -27.79 0.58 -8.38
CA HIS A 206 -28.37 -0.64 -8.94
C HIS A 206 -27.48 -1.16 -10.06
N VAL A 207 -27.12 -2.44 -10.01
CA VAL A 207 -26.37 -3.10 -11.07
C VAL A 207 -27.19 -4.24 -11.64
N ASP A 208 -27.49 -4.15 -12.94
CA ASP A 208 -28.08 -5.25 -13.69
C ASP A 208 -26.98 -6.28 -13.99
N LEU A 209 -26.67 -7.12 -13.00
CA LEU A 209 -25.79 -8.26 -13.23
C LEU A 209 -26.56 -9.27 -14.09
N THR A 210 -26.08 -9.53 -15.31
CA THR A 210 -26.63 -10.50 -16.28
C THR A 210 -26.56 -11.97 -15.82
N ILE A 211 -26.26 -12.23 -14.55
CA ILE A 211 -26.19 -13.57 -13.99
C ILE A 211 -27.53 -13.88 -13.32
N GLN A 212 -28.22 -14.90 -13.86
CA GLN A 212 -29.56 -15.40 -13.52
C GLN A 212 -29.80 -15.67 -12.02
N THR A 213 -29.93 -14.61 -11.22
CA THR A 213 -30.47 -14.70 -9.86
C THR A 213 -31.40 -13.53 -9.63
N GLU A 214 -32.65 -13.82 -9.23
CA GLU A 214 -33.76 -12.87 -9.02
C GLU A 214 -33.55 -11.91 -7.83
N LYS A 215 -32.31 -11.50 -7.54
CA LYS A 215 -32.01 -10.56 -6.46
C LYS A 215 -31.59 -9.22 -7.07
N ARG A 216 -32.24 -8.15 -6.60
CA ARG A 216 -31.79 -6.76 -6.82
C ARG A 216 -30.39 -6.65 -6.23
N ASN A 217 -29.38 -6.68 -7.07
CA ASN A 217 -27.99 -6.52 -6.65
C ASN A 217 -27.71 -5.02 -6.60
N GLN A 218 -27.87 -4.45 -5.41
CA GLN A 218 -27.34 -3.12 -5.11
C GLN A 218 -25.87 -3.28 -4.73
N VAL A 219 -25.04 -2.38 -5.22
CA VAL A 219 -23.63 -2.27 -4.85
C VAL A 219 -23.39 -0.93 -4.16
N ALA A 220 -22.47 -0.89 -3.22
CA ALA A 220 -22.06 0.34 -2.58
C ALA A 220 -20.90 0.95 -3.37
N VAL A 221 -21.09 2.18 -3.87
CA VAL A 221 -20.11 2.86 -4.73
C VAL A 221 -19.11 3.60 -3.86
N LEU A 222 -17.82 3.31 -4.06
CA LEU A 222 -16.73 3.98 -3.37
C LEU A 222 -16.40 5.30 -4.06
N ASN A 223 -15.92 6.27 -3.28
CA ASN A 223 -15.39 7.54 -3.75
C ASN A 223 -13.93 7.42 -4.23
N CYS A 224 -13.65 6.36 -4.96
CA CYS A 224 -12.35 6.10 -5.55
C CYS A 224 -12.51 5.37 -6.89
N GLY A 225 -11.50 5.49 -7.73
CA GLY A 225 -11.53 4.99 -9.09
C GLY A 225 -10.14 4.85 -9.68
N TRP A 226 -10.08 4.35 -10.91
CA TRP A 226 -8.81 4.20 -11.61
C TRP A 226 -8.29 5.56 -12.05
N ALA A 227 -6.98 5.81 -11.85
CA ALA A 227 -6.35 7.05 -12.28
C ALA A 227 -6.64 7.35 -13.77
N GLY A 228 -7.23 8.51 -14.05
CA GLY A 228 -7.55 8.95 -15.41
C GLY A 228 -8.90 8.47 -15.96
N THR A 229 -9.74 7.80 -15.16
CA THR A 229 -11.14 7.49 -15.53
C THR A 229 -12.13 8.16 -14.58
N SER A 230 -13.38 8.32 -15.03
CA SER A 230 -14.50 8.70 -14.18
C SER A 230 -15.18 7.50 -13.52
N ASP A 231 -14.65 6.29 -13.75
CA ASP A 231 -15.25 5.05 -13.26
C ASP A 231 -14.98 4.91 -11.76
N ARG A 232 -16.05 4.58 -11.02
CA ARG A 232 -15.97 4.35 -9.57
C ARG A 232 -15.91 2.87 -9.27
N LEU A 233 -15.16 2.52 -8.23
CA LEU A 233 -15.20 1.19 -7.64
C LEU A 233 -16.51 0.98 -6.88
N ALA A 234 -16.93 -0.27 -6.78
CA ALA A 234 -18.07 -0.66 -5.97
C ALA A 234 -17.81 -1.99 -5.26
N ILE A 235 -18.42 -2.15 -4.08
CA ILE A 235 -18.35 -3.34 -3.22
C ILE A 235 -19.75 -3.87 -2.90
#